data_AF-A0A3P5YQZ9-F1
#
_entry.id   AF-A0A3P5YQZ9-F1
#
_cell.length_a   1.000
_cell.length_b   1.000
_cell.length_c   1.000
_cell.angle_alpha   90.00
_cell.angle_beta   90.00
_cell.angle_gamma   90.00
#
_symmetry.space_group_name_H-M   'P 1'
#
loop_
_entity.id
_entity.type
_entity.pdbx_description
1 polymer ?
#
loop_
_entity_poly.entity_id
_entity_poly.type
_entity_poly.pdbx_seq_one_letter_code
_entity_poly.pdbx_strand_id
1 'polypeptide(L)' 'MKWGEEEKIGVLVDNEGVKKAVEELMGDGDDAKERRRRARELGKLYHRAMYEGGSSYSNITFLLQDIS' A
#
# COMPACT_ATOMS: atom_id res chain seq x y z
N MET A 1 7.57 20.07 2.02
CA MET A 1 6.66 21.05 2.64
C MET A 1 7.46 21.77 3.73
N LYS A 2 7.63 23.09 3.63
CA LYS A 2 8.24 23.91 4.68
C LYS A 2 7.12 24.42 5.58
N TRP A 3 7.23 24.17 6.87
CA TRP A 3 6.32 24.73 7.87
C TRP A 3 6.43 26.27 7.88
N GLY A 4 5.30 26.97 7.97
CA GLY A 4 5.22 28.43 7.89
C GLY A 4 5.06 29.03 6.48
N GLU A 5 5.02 28.20 5.43
CA GLU A 5 4.73 28.62 4.04
C GLU A 5 3.42 28.04 3.50
N GLU A 6 2.53 27.56 4.38
CA GLU A 6 1.27 26.88 4.03
C GLU A 6 0.35 27.77 3.19
N GLU A 7 0.32 29.08 3.48
CA GLU A 7 -0.51 30.05 2.77
C GLU A 7 -0.14 30.18 1.28
N LYS A 8 1.15 30.00 0.93
CA LYS A 8 1.61 30.04 -0.48
C LYS A 8 1.19 28.79 -1.26
N ILE A 9 1.06 27.66 -0.57
CA ILE A 9 0.67 26.38 -1.17
C ILE A 9 -0.85 26.33 -1.36
N GLY A 10 -1.60 26.95 -0.44
CA GLY A 10 -3.06 26.93 -0.45
C GLY A 10 -3.63 25.54 -0.16
N VAL A 11 -4.94 25.39 -0.36
CA VAL A 11 -5.63 24.10 -0.18
C VAL A 11 -5.46 23.25 -1.44
N LEU A 12 -4.76 22.12 -1.30
CA LEU A 12 -4.53 21.17 -2.40
C LEU A 12 -5.63 20.10 -2.52
N VAL A 13 -6.25 19.74 -1.40
CA VAL A 13 -7.35 18.77 -1.34
C VAL A 13 -8.38 19.32 -0.36
N ASP A 14 -9.62 19.44 -0.81
CA ASP A 14 -10.72 19.89 0.03
C ASP A 14 -11.25 18.76 0.93
N ASN A 15 -12.08 19.12 1.90
CA ASN A 15 -12.62 18.11 2.82
C ASN A 15 -13.54 17.12 2.11
N GLU A 16 -14.19 17.53 1.03
CA GLU A 16 -15.20 16.73 0.35
C GLU A 16 -14.53 15.61 -0.45
N GLY A 17 -13.43 15.93 -1.13
CA GLY A 17 -12.56 14.96 -1.78
C GLY A 17 -11.98 13.96 -0.79
N VAL A 18 -11.54 14.42 0.38
CA VAL A 18 -11.09 13.52 1.47
C VAL A 18 -12.23 12.61 1.93
N LYS A 19 -13.40 13.18 2.21
CA LYS A 19 -14.58 12.42 2.67
C LYS A 19 -14.96 11.35 1.65
N LYS A 20 -15.07 11.72 0.37
CA LYS A 20 -15.40 10.80 -0.72
C LYS A 20 -14.38 9.67 -0.84
N ALA A 21 -13.08 9.98 -0.80
CA ALA A 21 -12.04 8.96 -0.87
C ALA A 21 -12.10 7.98 0.31
N VAL A 22 -12.40 8.49 1.52
CA VAL A 22 -12.60 7.63 2.70
C VAL A 22 -13.85 6.77 2.54
N GLU A 23 -14.97 7.32 2.07
CA GLU A 23 -16.21 6.56 1.83
C GLU A 23 -16.02 5.47 0.76
N GLU A 24 -15.35 5.77 -0.35
CA GLU A 24 -15.02 4.79 -1.39
C GLU A 24 -14.09 3.68 -0.89
N LEU A 25 -13.17 4.00 0.03
CA LEU A 25 -12.23 3.02 0.58
C LEU A 25 -12.81 2.18 1.72
N MET A 26 -13.62 2.79 2.59
CA MET A 26 -14.04 2.24 3.88
C MET A 26 -15.52 1.88 3.93
N GLY A 27 -16.33 2.34 2.98
CA GLY A 27 -17.74 2.04 2.90
C GLY A 27 -18.04 0.56 2.66
N ASP A 28 -19.35 0.28 2.63
CA ASP A 28 -19.90 -1.08 2.47
C ASP A 28 -20.27 -1.44 1.02
N GLY A 29 -19.97 -0.56 0.07
CA GLY A 29 -20.11 -0.85 -1.35
C GLY A 29 -19.22 -2.02 -1.78
N ASP A 30 -19.65 -2.73 -2.82
CA ASP A 30 -18.97 -3.93 -3.31
C ASP A 30 -17.53 -3.64 -3.74
N ASP A 31 -17.31 -2.51 -4.42
CA ASP A 31 -15.96 -2.07 -4.82
C ASP A 31 -15.03 -1.85 -3.63
N ALA A 32 -15.54 -1.25 -2.56
CA ALA A 32 -14.77 -0.98 -1.34
C ALA A 32 -14.36 -2.29 -0.66
N LYS A 33 -15.31 -3.23 -0.54
CA LYS A 33 -15.09 -4.56 0.02
C LYS A 33 -14.11 -5.38 -0.83
N GLU A 34 -14.25 -5.36 -2.16
CA GLU A 34 -13.39 -6.10 -3.08
C GLU A 34 -11.95 -5.56 -3.08
N ARG A 35 -11.77 -4.24 -3.05
CA ARG A 35 -10.43 -3.62 -2.89
C ARG A 35 -9.75 -4.10 -1.61
N ARG A 36 -10.48 -4.07 -0.47
CA ARG A 36 -9.95 -4.56 0.82
C ARG A 36 -9.70 -6.07 0.83
N ARG A 37 -10.50 -6.87 0.11
CA ARG A 37 -10.29 -8.32 -0.04
C ARG A 37 -9.00 -8.62 -0.81
N ARG A 38 -8.83 -8.01 -1.99
CA ARG A 38 -7.63 -8.14 -2.83
C ARG A 38 -6.36 -7.71 -2.10
N ALA A 39 -6.41 -6.59 -1.38
CA ALA A 39 -5.27 -6.12 -0.60
C ALA A 39 -4.83 -7.15 0.46
N ARG A 40 -5.79 -7.79 1.15
CA ARG A 40 -5.49 -8.86 2.12
C ARG A 40 -4.90 -10.11 1.46
N GLU A 41 -5.40 -10.52 0.30
CA GLU A 41 -4.87 -11.67 -0.44
C GLU A 41 -3.43 -11.43 -0.92
N LEU A 42 -3.16 -10.22 -1.44
CA LEU A 42 -1.81 -9.81 -1.79
C LEU A 42 -0.90 -9.83 -0.57
N GLY A 43 -1.34 -9.32 0.58
CA GLY A 43 -0.57 -9.40 1.82
C GLY A 43 -0.18 -10.84 2.20
N LYS A 44 -1.10 -11.80 2.07
CA LYS A 44 -0.80 -13.22 2.31
C LYS A 44 0.20 -13.79 1.30
N LEU A 45 0.08 -13.41 0.02
CA LEU A 45 1.03 -13.82 -1.03
C LEU A 45 2.44 -13.29 -0.73
N TYR A 46 2.57 -12.01 -0.36
CA TYR A 46 3.85 -11.42 0.01
C TYR A 46 4.50 -12.12 1.21
N HIS A 47 3.73 -12.41 2.26
CA HIS A 47 4.25 -13.15 3.41
C HIS A 47 4.77 -14.54 3.02
N ARG A 48 4.07 -15.27 2.14
CA ARG A 48 4.53 -16.56 1.64
C ARG A 48 5.79 -16.44 0.79
N ALA A 49 5.89 -15.41 -0.05
CA ALA A 49 7.08 -15.20 -0.89
C ALA A 49 8.34 -14.91 -0.07
N MET A 50 8.20 -14.30 1.12
CA MET A 50 9.30 -13.97 2.02
C MET A 50 9.65 -15.09 3.01
N TYR A 51 8.78 -16.08 3.21
CA TYR A 51 9.06 -17.20 4.10
C TYR A 51 10.12 -18.12 3.50
N GLU A 52 10.76 -18.96 4.33
CA GLU A 52 11.74 -19.93 3.85
C GLU A 52 11.11 -20.86 2.78
N GLY A 53 11.81 -21.03 1.65
CA GLY A 53 11.29 -21.71 0.46
C GLY A 53 10.38 -20.86 -0.43
N GLY A 54 10.08 -19.61 -0.04
CA GLY A 54 9.38 -18.63 -0.85
C GLY A 54 10.27 -17.98 -1.91
N SER A 55 9.66 -17.45 -2.98
CA SER A 55 10.38 -16.92 -4.14
C SER A 55 11.31 -15.74 -3.81
N SER A 56 10.85 -14.78 -3.01
CA SER A 56 11.66 -13.62 -2.63
C SER A 56 12.78 -14.02 -1.67
N TYR A 57 12.51 -14.94 -0.74
CA TYR A 57 13.53 -15.52 0.13
C TYR A 57 14.64 -16.16 -0.70
N SER A 58 14.28 -17.07 -1.61
CA SER A 58 15.24 -17.74 -2.50
C SER A 58 16.04 -16.77 -3.35
N ASN A 59 15.40 -15.75 -3.92
CA ASN A 59 16.11 -14.74 -4.73
C ASN A 59 17.17 -13.99 -3.92
N ILE A 60 16.87 -13.60 -2.68
CA ILE A 60 17.86 -12.92 -1.82
C ILE A 60 18.98 -13.89 -1.43
N THR A 61 18.65 -15.14 -1.12
CA THR A 61 19.66 -16.18 -0.84
C THR A 61 20.60 -16.39 -2.02
N PHE A 62 20.07 -16.49 -3.24
CA PHE A 62 20.90 -16.64 -4.45
C PHE A 62 21.76 -15.41 -4.71
N LEU A 63 21.23 -14.20 -4.50
CA LEU A 63 22.01 -12.98 -4.61
C LEU A 63 23.20 -12.98 -3.64
N LEU A 64 22.97 -13.36 -2.38
CA LEU A 64 24.05 -13.43 -1.39
C LEU A 64 25.13 -14.44 -1.77
N GLN A 65 24.74 -15.58 -2.35
CA GLN A 65 25.69 -16.58 -2.84
C GLN A 65 26.51 -16.09 -4.03
N ASP A 66 25.93 -15.30 -4.93
CA ASP A 66 26.59 -14.80 -6.14
C ASP A 66 27.64 -13.71 -5.84
N ILE A 67 27.40 -12.90 -4.80
CA ILE A 67 28.30 -11.81 -4.41
C ILE A 67 29.32 -12.19 -3.33
N SER A 68 29.25 -13.42 -2.80
CA SER A 68 30.21 -13.95 -1.83
C SER A 68 31.41 -14.58 -2.53
#